data_AF-A0A2Z3HIR3-F1
#
_entry.id   AF-A0A2Z3HIR3-F1
#
_cell.length_a   1.000
_cell.length_b   1.000
_cell.length_c   1.000
_cell.angle_alpha   90.00
_cell.angle_beta   90.00
_cell.angle_gamma   90.00
#
_symmetry.space_group_name_H-M   'P 1'
#
loop_
_entity.id
_entity.type
_entity.pdbx_description
1 polymer ?
#
loop_
_entity_poly.entity_id
_entity_poly.type
_entity_poly.pdbx_seq_one_letter_code
_entity_poly.pdbx_strand_id
1 'polypeptide(L)'
;MKRYAAYGAIGTLLLCVTGCGGPDALVKEFIANLNVYAETLEKREPKEKQQAALERIKATTEKIDRLKLSKEDQDKLFARYDAEFKRVKERVEAAQKAVAMEGADADTPDLFATFKLK
;
A
#
# COMPACT_ATOMS: atom_id res chain seq x y z
N MET A 1 -4.95 10.89 34.77
CA MET A 1 -5.00 9.71 33.87
C MET A 1 -5.98 10.00 32.72
N LYS A 2 -5.53 10.70 31.67
CA LYS A 2 -6.40 11.24 30.60
C LYS A 2 -5.64 11.36 29.26
N ARG A 3 -4.95 10.31 28.77
CA ARG A 3 -4.20 10.41 27.50
C ARG A 3 -4.18 9.17 26.60
N TYR A 4 -4.92 8.10 26.91
CA TYR A 4 -4.82 6.85 26.13
C TYR A 4 -6.01 6.54 25.20
N ALA A 5 -7.02 7.41 25.11
CA ALA A 5 -8.23 7.12 24.33
C ALA A 5 -8.16 7.51 22.84
N ALA A 6 -7.09 8.17 22.38
CA ALA A 6 -7.03 8.71 21.01
C ALA A 6 -6.39 7.77 19.97
N TYR A 7 -5.73 6.69 20.39
CA TYR A 7 -5.06 5.75 19.47
C TYR A 7 -5.89 4.52 19.11
N GLY A 8 -7.06 4.35 19.72
CA GLY A 8 -7.94 3.18 19.49
C GLY A 8 -8.89 3.30 18.29
N ALA A 9 -9.11 4.51 17.75
CA ALA A 9 -10.18 4.74 16.76
C ALA A 9 -9.73 4.55 15.29
N ILE A 10 -8.43 4.48 15.01
CA ILE A 10 -7.92 4.30 13.63
C ILE A 10 -7.84 2.81 13.26
N GLY A 11 -7.80 1.91 14.25
CA GLY A 11 -7.71 0.46 14.02
C GLY A 11 -9.02 -0.23 13.62
N THR A 12 -10.17 0.36 13.94
CA THR A 12 -11.48 -0.31 13.75
C THR A 12 -12.15 0.02 12.42
N LEU A 13 -11.75 1.10 11.74
CA LEU A 13 -12.36 1.50 10.45
C LEU A 13 -11.92 0.62 9.27
N LEU A 14 -10.86 -0.18 9.42
CA LEU A 14 -10.37 -1.11 8.38
C LEU A 14 -10.98 -2.52 8.45
N LEU A 15 -11.72 -2.86 9.51
CA LEU A 15 -12.31 -4.20 9.68
C LEU A 15 -13.74 -4.32 9.12
N CYS A 16 -14.32 -3.24 8.61
CA CYS A 16 -15.70 -3.23 8.10
C CYS A 16 -15.84 -3.17 6.56
N VAL A 17 -14.76 -3.35 5.78
CA VAL A 17 -14.84 -3.35 4.30
C VAL A 17 -14.69 -4.76 3.69
N THR A 18 -14.86 -5.81 4.49
CA THR A 18 -15.01 -7.16 3.96
C THR A 18 -16.36 -7.29 3.26
N GLY A 19 -16.43 -7.02 1.95
CA GLY A 19 -17.39 -7.75 1.11
C GLY A 19 -17.92 -7.13 -0.20
N CYS A 20 -18.01 -5.81 -0.37
CA CYS A 20 -18.64 -5.21 -1.57
C CYS A 20 -17.97 -3.90 -2.04
N GLY A 21 -16.66 -3.78 -1.88
CA GLY A 21 -15.91 -2.68 -2.49
C GLY A 21 -15.62 -3.01 -3.95
N GLY A 22 -16.22 -2.27 -4.88
CA GLY A 22 -15.90 -2.40 -6.32
C GLY A 22 -14.42 -2.14 -6.62
N PRO A 23 -13.98 -2.32 -7.86
CA PRO A 23 -12.58 -2.15 -8.29
C PRO A 23 -11.92 -0.85 -7.79
N ASP A 24 -12.65 0.26 -7.79
CA ASP A 24 -12.18 1.54 -7.24
C ASP A 24 -11.81 1.50 -5.75
N ALA A 25 -12.59 0.80 -4.93
CA ALA A 25 -12.32 0.70 -3.50
C ALA A 25 -11.04 -0.11 -3.23
N LEU A 26 -10.82 -1.17 -4.01
CA LEU A 26 -9.60 -1.98 -3.89
C LEU A 26 -8.36 -1.21 -4.34
N VAL A 27 -8.43 -0.39 -5.39
CA VAL A 27 -7.29 0.44 -5.80
C VAL A 27 -6.97 1.51 -4.75
N LYS A 28 -7.99 2.13 -4.15
CA LYS A 28 -7.77 3.04 -3.01
C LYS A 28 -7.17 2.34 -1.80
N GLU A 29 -7.64 1.14 -1.47
CA GLU A 29 -7.08 0.30 -0.40
C GLU A 29 -5.61 -0.04 -0.70
N PHE A 30 -5.29 -0.35 -1.96
CA PHE A 30 -3.94 -0.63 -2.40
C PHE A 30 -3.01 0.58 -2.21
N ILE A 31 -3.44 1.77 -2.66
CA ILE A 31 -2.69 3.02 -2.49
C ILE A 31 -2.53 3.39 -1.01
N ALA A 32 -3.56 3.17 -0.19
CA ALA A 32 -3.48 3.40 1.24
C ALA A 32 -2.45 2.46 1.90
N ASN A 33 -2.44 1.18 1.53
CA ASN A 33 -1.48 0.19 2.03
C ASN A 33 -0.04 0.53 1.60
N LEU A 34 0.17 1.04 0.38
CA LEU A 34 1.47 1.55 -0.06
C LEU A 34 1.94 2.76 0.76
N ASN A 35 1.04 3.69 1.09
CA ASN A 35 1.37 4.83 1.95
C ASN A 35 1.76 4.38 3.37
N VAL A 36 1.03 3.41 3.93
CA VAL A 36 1.38 2.83 5.23
C VAL A 36 2.76 2.17 5.17
N TYR A 37 3.07 1.44 4.10
CA TYR A 37 4.39 0.86 3.92
C TYR A 37 5.49 1.92 3.83
N ALA A 38 5.30 2.97 3.03
CA ALA A 38 6.23 4.10 2.97
C ALA A 38 6.44 4.73 4.35
N GLU A 39 5.37 4.94 5.12
CA GLU A 39 5.44 5.47 6.47
C GLU A 39 6.22 4.55 7.42
N THR A 40 6.08 3.23 7.30
CA THR A 40 6.88 2.29 8.10
C THR A 40 8.36 2.36 7.79
N LEU A 41 8.73 2.63 6.53
CA LEU A 41 10.12 2.84 6.12
C LEU A 41 10.65 4.19 6.63
N GLU A 42 9.89 5.27 6.43
CA GLU A 42 10.24 6.63 6.89
C GLU A 42 10.46 6.67 8.41
N LYS A 43 9.60 5.99 9.16
CA LYS A 43 9.66 5.92 10.63
C LYS A 43 10.62 4.86 11.15
N ARG A 44 11.24 4.07 10.28
CA ARG A 44 12.12 2.93 10.64
C ARG A 44 11.45 1.99 11.64
N GLU A 45 10.18 1.72 11.40
CA GLU A 45 9.42 0.77 12.18
C GLU A 45 10.06 -0.64 12.06
N PRO A 46 9.87 -1.52 13.05
CA PRO A 46 10.42 -2.86 13.04
C PRO A 46 10.06 -3.65 11.78
N LYS A 47 10.92 -4.60 11.39
CA LYS A 47 10.72 -5.43 10.18
C LYS A 47 9.38 -6.15 10.18
N GLU A 48 8.85 -6.53 11.34
CA GLU A 48 7.53 -7.16 11.46
C GLU A 48 6.40 -6.24 11.01
N LYS A 49 6.49 -4.93 11.32
CA LYS A 49 5.48 -3.96 10.87
C LYS A 49 5.59 -3.68 9.38
N GLN A 50 6.81 -3.64 8.86
CA GLN A 50 7.05 -3.52 7.41
C GLN A 50 6.47 -4.72 6.67
N GLN A 51 6.73 -5.94 7.16
CA GLN A 51 6.15 -7.18 6.62
C GLN A 51 4.62 -7.19 6.71
N ALA A 52 4.02 -6.79 7.83
CA ALA A 52 2.57 -6.73 7.97
C ALA A 52 1.94 -5.74 6.96
N ALA A 53 2.62 -4.61 6.67
CA ALA A 53 2.18 -3.69 5.61
C ALA A 53 2.31 -4.32 4.22
N LEU A 54 3.40 -5.03 3.94
CA LEU A 54 3.59 -5.78 2.68
C LEU A 54 2.53 -6.87 2.47
N GLU A 55 2.17 -7.61 3.52
CA GLU A 55 1.13 -8.64 3.44
C GLU A 55 -0.24 -8.05 3.09
N ARG A 56 -0.56 -6.85 3.62
CA ARG A 56 -1.80 -6.13 3.24
C ARG A 56 -1.78 -5.73 1.78
N ILE A 57 -0.65 -5.21 1.28
CA ILE A 57 -0.47 -4.87 -0.14
C ILE A 57 -0.74 -6.11 -1.00
N LYS A 58 -0.08 -7.24 -0.70
CA LYS A 58 -0.27 -8.51 -1.43
C LYS A 58 -1.72 -8.99 -1.39
N ALA A 59 -2.35 -8.97 -0.21
CA ALA A 59 -3.73 -9.38 -0.06
C ALA A 59 -4.69 -8.50 -0.88
N THR A 60 -4.46 -7.18 -0.94
CA THR A 60 -5.26 -6.28 -1.79
C THR A 60 -5.00 -6.52 -3.27
N THR A 61 -3.76 -6.75 -3.69
CA THR A 61 -3.42 -7.11 -5.08
C THR A 61 -4.14 -8.40 -5.50
N GLU A 62 -4.11 -9.44 -4.67
CA GLU A 62 -4.84 -10.68 -4.95
C GLU A 62 -6.35 -10.46 -5.09
N LYS A 63 -6.94 -9.55 -4.31
CA LYS A 63 -8.36 -9.19 -4.47
C LYS A 63 -8.61 -8.51 -5.82
N ILE A 64 -7.72 -7.62 -6.27
CA ILE A 64 -7.80 -6.96 -7.58
C ILE A 64 -7.69 -8.00 -8.70
N ASP A 65 -6.72 -8.91 -8.62
CA ASP A 65 -6.51 -9.97 -9.62
C ASP A 65 -7.73 -10.92 -9.69
N ARG A 66 -8.36 -11.21 -8.54
CA ARG A 66 -9.59 -12.01 -8.49
C ARG A 66 -10.79 -11.35 -9.18
N LEU A 67 -10.79 -10.03 -9.36
CA LEU A 67 -11.83 -9.36 -10.15
C LEU A 67 -11.76 -9.73 -11.64
N LYS A 68 -10.63 -10.29 -12.11
CA LYS A 68 -10.41 -10.72 -13.51
C LYS A 68 -10.89 -9.66 -14.51
N LEU A 69 -10.58 -8.39 -14.21
CA LEU A 69 -10.93 -7.29 -15.09
C LEU A 69 -10.27 -7.51 -16.46
N SER A 70 -10.95 -7.06 -17.50
CA SER A 70 -10.32 -6.98 -18.82
C SER A 70 -9.12 -6.02 -18.73
N LYS A 71 -8.12 -6.21 -19.60
CA LYS A 71 -6.97 -5.31 -19.63
C LYS A 71 -7.38 -3.85 -19.85
N GLU A 72 -8.40 -3.61 -20.68
CA GLU A 72 -8.93 -2.27 -20.93
C GLU A 72 -9.58 -1.65 -19.68
N ASP A 73 -10.35 -2.43 -18.92
CA ASP A 73 -10.97 -1.95 -17.68
C ASP A 73 -9.92 -1.74 -16.58
N GLN A 74 -8.91 -2.59 -16.54
CA GLN A 74 -7.77 -2.46 -15.64
C GLN A 74 -7.00 -1.17 -15.95
N ASP A 75 -6.64 -0.93 -17.21
CA ASP A 75 -5.92 0.27 -17.63
C ASP A 75 -6.75 1.54 -17.36
N LYS A 76 -8.06 1.54 -17.63
CA LYS A 76 -8.97 2.65 -17.31
C LYS A 76 -9.07 2.90 -15.81
N LEU A 77 -9.12 1.83 -15.01
CA LEU A 77 -9.18 1.92 -13.56
C LEU A 77 -7.87 2.54 -13.02
N PHE A 78 -6.71 2.02 -13.42
CA PHE A 78 -5.43 2.55 -12.96
C PHE A 78 -5.16 3.97 -13.50
N ALA A 79 -5.59 4.31 -14.71
CA ALA A 79 -5.47 5.65 -15.26
C ALA A 79 -6.17 6.72 -14.40
N ARG A 80 -7.30 6.39 -13.76
CA ARG A 80 -7.99 7.30 -12.83
C ARG A 80 -7.17 7.61 -11.59
N TYR A 81 -6.35 6.65 -11.16
CA TYR A 81 -5.52 6.77 -9.97
C TYR A 81 -4.04 7.00 -10.29
N ASP A 82 -3.66 7.19 -11.56
CA ASP A 82 -2.26 7.28 -12.01
C ASP A 82 -1.48 8.38 -11.26
N ALA A 83 -2.10 9.54 -11.03
CA ALA A 83 -1.49 10.62 -10.29
C ALA A 83 -1.22 10.26 -8.81
N GLU A 84 -2.17 9.57 -8.16
CA GLU A 84 -2.00 9.10 -6.77
C GLU A 84 -1.00 7.95 -6.70
N PHE A 85 -1.03 7.06 -7.68
CA PHE A 85 -0.12 5.93 -7.82
C PHE A 85 1.32 6.40 -8.00
N LYS A 86 1.57 7.37 -8.88
CA LYS A 86 2.88 8.00 -9.07
C LYS A 86 3.38 8.65 -7.78
N ARG A 87 2.54 9.43 -7.11
CA ARG A 87 2.91 10.08 -5.83
C ARG A 87 3.29 9.07 -4.75
N VAL A 88 2.50 8.01 -4.57
CA VAL A 88 2.82 7.01 -3.55
C VAL A 88 4.04 6.17 -3.95
N LYS A 89 4.21 5.88 -5.24
CA LYS A 89 5.40 5.19 -5.77
C LYS A 89 6.67 6.00 -5.51
N GLU A 90 6.68 7.28 -5.87
CA GLU A 90 7.81 8.18 -5.60
C GLU A 90 8.13 8.26 -4.11
N ARG A 91 7.10 8.27 -3.25
CA ARG A 91 7.28 8.27 -1.79
C ARG A 91 7.90 6.96 -1.28
N VAL A 92 7.42 5.81 -1.76
CA VAL A 92 8.00 4.50 -1.41
C VAL A 92 9.45 4.41 -1.89
N GLU A 93 9.73 4.79 -3.14
CA GLU A 93 11.08 4.78 -3.71
C GLU A 93 12.02 5.73 -2.94
N ALA A 94 11.55 6.92 -2.58
CA ALA A 94 12.30 7.88 -1.78
C ALA A 94 12.59 7.33 -0.37
N ALA A 95 11.60 6.72 0.28
CA ALA A 95 11.75 6.11 1.60
C ALA A 95 12.74 4.92 1.56
N GLN A 96 12.63 4.06 0.55
CA GLN A 96 13.57 2.95 0.32
C GLN A 96 15.00 3.47 0.09
N LYS A 97 15.17 4.49 -0.75
CA LYS A 97 16.47 5.10 -1.02
C LYS A 97 17.08 5.74 0.23
N ALA A 98 16.27 6.40 1.06
CA ALA A 98 16.71 6.96 2.32
C ALA A 98 17.22 5.88 3.28
N VAL A 99 16.48 4.77 3.41
CA VAL A 99 16.89 3.60 4.21
C VAL A 99 18.18 2.97 3.66
N ALA A 100 18.31 2.84 2.34
CA ALA A 100 19.49 2.26 1.70
C ALA A 100 20.76 3.12 1.84
N MET A 101 20.63 4.46 1.74
CA MET A 101 21.76 5.39 1.91
C MET A 101 22.35 5.37 3.32
N GLU A 102 21.57 4.95 4.30
CA GLU A 102 21.98 4.88 5.71
C GLU A 102 22.55 3.52 6.12
N GLY A 103 22.78 2.62 5.15
CA GLY A 103 23.45 1.34 5.38
C GLY A 103 22.56 0.25 6.00
N ALA A 104 21.23 0.44 6.02
CA ALA A 104 20.31 -0.65 6.31
C ALA A 104 20.20 -1.56 5.08
N ASP A 105 20.31 -2.89 5.30
CA ASP A 105 20.02 -3.93 4.31
C ASP A 105 18.60 -3.70 3.73
N ALA A 106 18.54 -2.97 2.61
CA ALA A 106 17.32 -2.70 1.88
C ALA A 106 16.99 -3.91 1.01
N ASP A 107 16.73 -5.05 1.64
CA ASP A 107 16.07 -6.19 1.00
C ASP A 107 14.57 -5.86 0.86
N THR A 108 14.30 -4.75 0.15
CA THR A 108 12.96 -4.22 -0.06
C THR A 108 12.42 -4.80 -1.35
N PRO A 109 11.32 -5.58 -1.30
CA PRO A 109 10.77 -6.21 -2.49
C PRO A 109 10.31 -5.16 -3.51
N ASP A 110 10.48 -5.46 -4.80
CA ASP A 110 9.93 -4.65 -5.89
C ASP A 110 8.40 -4.82 -5.92
N LEU A 111 7.73 -3.97 -5.15
CA LEU A 111 6.27 -3.92 -5.01
C LEU A 111 5.56 -3.51 -6.30
N PHE A 112 6.28 -2.91 -7.25
CA PHE A 112 5.74 -2.37 -8.48
C PHE A 112 6.02 -3.27 -9.69
N ALA A 113 6.87 -4.30 -9.56
CA ALA A 113 7.09 -5.32 -10.59
C ALA A 113 5.80 -6.02 -11.02
N THR A 114 4.87 -6.26 -10.07
CA THR A 114 3.55 -6.87 -10.36
C THR A 114 2.66 -5.92 -11.16
N PHE A 115 2.80 -4.61 -10.96
CA PHE A 115 2.04 -3.56 -11.64
C PHE A 115 2.83 -2.96 -12.79
N LYS A 116 3.48 -3.78 -13.62
CA LYS A 116 4.03 -3.33 -14.91
C LYS A 116 2.89 -2.83 -15.82
N LEU A 117 2.41 -1.64 -15.51
CA LEU A 117 1.73 -0.71 -16.40
C LEU A 117 2.75 -0.43 -17.49
N LYS A 118 2.52 -1.05 -18.63
CA LYS A 118 3.39 -1.03 -19.80
C LYS A 118 3.11 0.20 -20.63
#